data_AF-A0A410UEC9-F1
#
_entry.id   AF-A0A410UEC9-F1
#
_cell.length_a   1.000
_cell.length_b   1.000
_cell.length_c   1.000
_cell.angle_alpha   90.00
_cell.angle_beta   90.00
_cell.angle_gamma   90.00
#
_symmetry.space_group_name_H-M   'P 1'
#
loop_
_entity.id
_entity.type
_entity.pdbx_description
1 polymer ?
#
loop_
_entity_poly.entity_id
_entity_poly.type
_entity_poly.pdbx_seq_one_letter_code
_entity_poly.pdbx_strand_id
1 'polypeptide(L)'
;MEAFYQFLLAAYDAMFKAAKDGAGLYVFHADSEGVNFRKAMADAGFKLAQCCVWVKQCFVMGRQDYHWQHEPVLYGWKPIGAAYGA
;
A
#
# COMPACT_ATOMS: atom_id res chain seq x y z
N MET A 1 -17.20 0.99 -2.79
CA MET A 1 -15.94 1.73 -3.04
C MET A 1 -15.66 2.75 -1.94
N GLU A 2 -16.56 3.70 -1.66
CA GLU A 2 -16.29 4.74 -0.65
C GLU A 2 -16.01 4.19 0.75
N ALA A 3 -16.83 3.25 1.24
CA ALA A 3 -16.64 2.68 2.59
C ALA A 3 -15.29 1.95 2.77
N PHE A 4 -14.78 1.31 1.71
CA PHE A 4 -13.49 0.61 1.78
C PHE A 4 -12.32 1.58 1.79
N TYR A 5 -12.36 2.62 0.96
CA TYR A 5 -11.38 3.69 1.01
C TYR A 5 -11.34 4.37 2.39
N GLN A 6 -12.51 4.70 2.97
CA GLN A 6 -12.59 5.31 4.30
C GLN A 6 -12.02 4.41 5.40
N PHE A 7 -12.26 3.10 5.31
CA PHE A 7 -11.63 2.12 6.20
C PHE A 7 -10.09 2.14 6.07
N LEU A 8 -9.56 2.12 4.85
CA LEU A 8 -8.12 2.16 4.60
C LEU A 8 -7.50 3.46 5.12
N LEU A 9 -8.14 4.60 4.85
CA LEU A 9 -7.66 5.90 5.31
C LEU A 9 -7.59 5.96 6.84
N ALA A 10 -8.66 5.53 7.53
CA ALA A 10 -8.68 5.48 8.98
C ALA A 10 -7.59 4.54 9.56
N ALA A 11 -7.35 3.39 8.90
CA ALA A 11 -6.29 2.47 9.29
C ALA A 11 -4.90 3.10 9.11
N TYR A 12 -4.63 3.74 7.96
CA TYR A 12 -3.36 4.41 7.71
C TYR A 12 -3.15 5.61 8.64
N ASP A 13 -4.17 6.40 8.94
CA ASP A 13 -4.07 7.52 9.89
C ASP A 13 -3.67 7.04 11.28
N ALA A 14 -4.25 5.93 11.76
CA ALA A 14 -3.89 5.33 13.03
C ALA A 14 -2.42 4.86 13.02
N MET A 15 -1.99 4.20 11.93
CA MET A 15 -0.60 3.77 11.76
C MET A 15 0.37 4.96 11.71
N PHE A 16 0.02 6.03 10.98
CA PHE A 16 0.85 7.22 10.83
C PHE A 16 1.08 7.93 12.17
N LYS A 17 0.03 8.02 13.01
CA LYS A 17 0.11 8.60 14.35
C LYS A 17 0.98 7.76 15.29
N ALA A 18 0.92 6.44 15.18
CA ALA A 18 1.72 5.53 16.02
C ALA A 18 3.17 5.36 15.55
N ALA A 19 3.43 5.54 14.25
CA ALA A 19 4.75 5.35 13.66
C ALA A 19 5.74 6.47 14.03
N LYS A 20 7.00 6.09 14.27
CA LYS A 20 8.12 7.04 14.37
C LYS A 20 8.39 7.67 13.01
N ASP A 21 8.94 8.87 13.01
CA ASP A 21 9.41 9.53 11.80
C ASP A 21 10.46 8.64 11.10
N GLY A 22 10.33 8.49 9.78
CA GLY A 22 11.19 7.63 8.98
C GLY A 22 10.82 6.14 9.01
N ALA A 23 9.78 5.74 9.75
CA ALA A 23 9.36 4.34 9.80
C ALA A 23 8.90 3.86 8.41
N GLY A 24 9.49 2.76 7.95
CA GLY A 24 9.10 2.08 6.71
C GLY A 24 7.74 1.42 6.82
N LEU A 25 7.02 1.36 5.71
CA LEU A 25 5.72 0.74 5.55
C LEU A 25 5.74 -0.20 4.34
N TYR A 26 5.22 -1.41 4.53
CA TYR A 26 5.01 -2.39 3.47
C TYR A 26 3.55 -2.85 3.49
N VAL A 27 2.85 -2.72 2.36
CA VAL A 27 1.41 -3.03 2.26
C VAL A 27 1.15 -4.04 1.16
N PHE A 28 0.83 -5.25 1.58
CA PHE A 28 0.32 -6.31 0.71
C PHE A 28 -1.15 -6.04 0.40
N HIS A 29 -1.51 -6.06 -0.87
CA HIS A 29 -2.88 -5.77 -1.30
C HIS A 29 -3.24 -6.55 -2.57
N ALA A 30 -4.54 -6.66 -2.83
CA ALA A 30 -5.03 -7.14 -4.11
C ALA A 30 -4.92 -6.03 -5.17
N ASP A 31 -4.42 -6.38 -6.35
CA ASP A 31 -4.18 -5.41 -7.44
C ASP A 31 -5.46 -4.69 -7.89
N SER A 32 -6.61 -5.37 -7.82
CA SER A 32 -7.92 -4.82 -8.14
C SER A 32 -8.30 -3.58 -7.33
N GLU A 33 -7.77 -3.45 -6.11
CA GLU A 33 -8.02 -2.32 -5.21
C GLU A 33 -6.82 -1.38 -5.08
N GLY A 34 -5.79 -1.56 -5.93
CA GLY A 34 -4.53 -0.82 -5.85
C GLY A 34 -4.70 0.71 -5.84
N VAL A 35 -5.70 1.23 -6.55
CA VAL A 35 -6.02 2.67 -6.54
C VAL A 35 -6.42 3.15 -5.15
N ASN A 36 -7.28 2.40 -4.44
CA ASN A 36 -7.75 2.77 -3.11
C ASN A 36 -6.61 2.69 -2.08
N PHE A 37 -5.79 1.64 -2.16
CA PHE A 37 -4.63 1.49 -1.27
C PHE A 37 -3.60 2.59 -1.46
N ARG A 38 -3.24 2.93 -2.71
CA ARG A 38 -2.26 3.99 -3.01
C ARG A 38 -2.78 5.35 -2.61
N LYS A 39 -4.04 5.65 -2.93
CA LYS A 39 -4.68 6.92 -2.59
C LYS A 39 -4.75 7.11 -1.07
N ALA A 40 -5.29 6.14 -0.34
CA ALA A 40 -5.42 6.24 1.12
C ALA A 40 -4.07 6.33 1.83
N MET A 41 -3.04 5.62 1.34
CA MET A 41 -1.68 5.71 1.88
C MET A 41 -1.09 7.12 1.71
N ALA A 42 -1.25 7.71 0.53
CA ALA A 42 -0.78 9.07 0.26
C ALA A 42 -1.56 10.12 1.04
N ASP A 43 -2.89 10.00 1.10
CA ASP A 43 -3.77 10.93 1.81
C ASP A 43 -3.52 10.92 3.33
N ALA A 44 -3.14 9.78 3.91
CA ALA A 44 -2.72 9.66 5.31
C ALA A 44 -1.33 10.26 5.61
N GLY A 45 -0.60 10.72 4.58
CA GLY A 45 0.69 11.40 4.69
C GLY A 45 1.91 10.49 4.57
N PHE A 46 1.76 9.19 4.30
CA PHE A 46 2.90 8.33 3.97
C PHE A 46 3.45 8.67 2.59
N LYS A 47 4.76 8.59 2.44
CA LYS A 47 5.41 8.63 1.13
C LYS A 47 5.34 7.26 0.48
N LEU A 48 4.61 7.13 -0.63
CA LEU A 48 4.69 5.96 -1.50
C LEU A 48 5.92 6.06 -2.39
N ALA A 49 6.86 5.13 -2.26
CA ALA A 49 8.13 5.16 -2.99
C ALA A 49 8.15 4.20 -4.17
N GLN A 50 7.81 2.94 -3.93
CA GLN A 50 7.87 1.89 -4.94
C GLN A 50 6.74 0.87 -4.74
N CYS A 51 6.51 0.04 -5.75
CA CYS A 51 5.69 -1.15 -5.64
C CYS A 51 6.59 -2.36 -5.91
N CYS A 52 6.86 -3.15 -4.88
CA CYS A 52 7.52 -4.43 -5.02
C CYS A 52 6.53 -5.45 -5.59
N VAL A 53 7.07 -6.48 -6.24
CA VAL A 53 6.28 -7.58 -6.80
C VAL A 53 6.76 -8.87 -6.14
N TRP A 54 5.89 -9.49 -5.35
CA TRP A 54 6.14 -10.83 -4.84
C TRP A 54 5.71 -11.84 -5.91
N VAL A 55 6.68 -12.43 -6.59
CA VAL A 55 6.44 -13.53 -7.54
C VAL A 55 6.29 -14.84 -6.77
N LYS A 56 5.19 -15.55 -7.00
CA LYS A 56 4.89 -16.86 -6.42
C LYS A 56 5.44 -17.97 -7.29
N GLN A 57 5.84 -19.08 -6.66
CA GLN A 57 6.51 -20.18 -7.36
C GLN A 57 5.55 -20.90 -8.32
N CYS A 58 4.27 -20.90 -7.97
CA CYS A 58 3.18 -21.38 -8.78
C CYS A 58 2.11 -20.29 -8.90
N PHE A 59 1.47 -20.19 -10.05
CA PHE A 59 0.29 -19.35 -10.22
C PHE A 59 -0.91 -19.96 -9.49
N VAL A 60 -1.83 -19.12 -9.03
CA VAL A 60 -3.10 -19.56 -8.45
C VAL A 60 -4.09 -19.78 -9.59
N MET A 61 -4.48 -21.04 -9.83
CA MET A 61 -5.54 -21.37 -10.80
C MET A 61 -6.87 -20.77 -10.34
N GLY A 62 -7.50 -19.98 -11.21
CA GLY A 62 -8.76 -19.32 -10.95
C GLY A 62 -9.60 -19.17 -12.22
N ARG A 63 -10.82 -18.64 -12.09
CA ARG A 63 -11.74 -18.42 -13.22
C ARG A 63 -11.55 -17.06 -13.90
N GLN A 64 -10.36 -16.50 -13.81
CA GLN A 64 -10.02 -15.20 -14.39
C GLN A 64 -9.26 -15.41 -15.71
N ASP A 65 -9.31 -14.43 -16.60
CA ASP A 65 -8.64 -14.46 -17.91
C ASP A 65 -7.12 -14.65 -17.78
N TYR A 66 -6.54 -14.12 -16.70
CA TYR A 66 -5.14 -14.32 -16.31
C TYR A 66 -5.06 -14.90 -14.90
N HIS A 67 -4.13 -15.83 -14.68
CA HIS A 67 -3.89 -16.39 -13.36
C HIS A 67 -2.85 -15.57 -12.59
N TRP A 68 -3.15 -15.28 -11.33
CA TRP A 68 -2.25 -14.51 -10.47
C TRP A 68 -1.03 -15.35 -10.09
N GLN A 69 0.14 -14.97 -10.58
CA GLN A 69 1.43 -15.47 -10.10
C GLN A 69 2.19 -14.42 -9.26
N HIS A 70 1.58 -13.27 -8.99
CA HIS A 70 2.24 -12.26 -8.19
C HIS A 70 1.27 -11.50 -7.27
N GLU A 71 1.82 -10.92 -6.22
CA GLU A 71 1.14 -9.96 -5.35
C GLU A 71 1.92 -8.64 -5.31
N PRO A 72 1.25 -7.50 -5.49
CA PRO A 72 1.88 -6.19 -5.33
C PRO A 72 2.05 -5.85 -3.84
N VAL A 73 3.19 -5.26 -3.52
CA VAL A 73 3.50 -4.76 -2.18
C VAL A 73 3.90 -3.31 -2.29
N LEU A 74 3.09 -2.40 -1.76
CA LEU A 74 3.46 -0.98 -1.70
C LEU A 74 4.57 -0.81 -0.67
N TYR A 75 5.63 -0.09 -1.04
CA TYR A 75 6.71 0.28 -0.16
C TYR A 75 6.76 1.80 -0.02
N GLY A 76 6.93 2.25 1.23
CA GLY A 76 7.01 3.66 1.55
C GLY A 76 7.48 3.89 2.98
N TRP A 77 7.34 5.13 3.46
CA TRP A 77 7.69 5.48 4.83
C TRP A 77 6.94 6.71 5.32
N LYS A 78 6.91 6.89 6.64
CA LYS A 78 6.50 8.15 7.27
C LYS A 78 7.61 9.20 7.06
N PRO A 79 7.36 10.34 6.42
CA PRO A 79 8.37 11.37 6.23
C PRO A 79 8.95 11.88 7.57
N ILE A 80 10.22 12.26 7.58
CA ILE A 80 10.87 12.93 8.72
C ILE A 80 10.85 14.44 8.45
N GLY A 81 9.90 15.17 9.04
CA GLY A 81 9.79 16.63 8.88
C GLY A 81 9.93 17.14 7.44
N ALA A 82 10.36 18.39 7.26
CA ALA A 82 10.57 19.01 5.94
C ALA A 82 11.74 18.43 5.12
N ALA A 83 12.46 17.42 5.64
CA ALA A 83 13.74 16.98 5.08
C ALA A 83 13.64 15.98 3.92
N TYR A 84 12.46 15.38 3.69
CA TYR A 84 12.28 14.40 2.61
C TYR A 84 11.04 14.66 1.77
N GLY A 85 10.86 15.92 1.35
CA GLY A 85 10.17 16.22 0.10
C GLY A 85 11.03 15.75 -1.06
N ALA A 86 10.57 14.74 -1.79
CA ALA A 86 10.94 14.56 -3.18
C ALA A 86 9.63 14.51 -3.95
#